data_AF-A0A2E3AB26-F1
#
_entry.id   AF-A0A2E3AB26-F1
#
_cell.length_a   1.000
_cell.length_b   1.000
_cell.length_c   1.000
_cell.angle_alpha   90.00
_cell.angle_beta   90.00
_cell.angle_gamma   90.00
#
_symmetry.space_group_name_H-M   'P 1'
#
loop_
_entity.id
_entity.type
_entity.pdbx_description
1 polymer ?
#
loop_
_entity_poly.entity_id
_entity_poly.type
_entity_poly.pdbx_seq_one_letter_code
_entity_poly.pdbx_strand_id
1 'polypeptide(L)'
;MFFKTTVFFDFGFSLLNLFPLLIFTLLLTVGCISKDNGCVTLKSRKEIACTKEYVPVCGCNNITYSNKCEAGAWGINEFNIGVCNTNYMD
;
A
#
# COMPACT_ATOMS: atom_id res chain seq x y z
N MET A 1 9.34 0.93 -8.49
CA MET A 1 10.76 0.52 -8.40
C MET A 1 10.82 -0.92 -8.83
N PHE A 2 11.29 -1.12 -10.05
CA PHE A 2 11.43 -2.42 -10.69
C PHE A 2 12.24 -3.36 -9.79
N PHE A 3 11.61 -4.37 -9.22
CA PHE A 3 12.34 -5.47 -8.61
C PHE A 3 11.87 -6.79 -9.21
N LYS A 4 12.84 -7.46 -9.84
CA LYS A 4 12.81 -8.78 -10.50
C LYS A 4 12.33 -8.82 -11.96
N THR A 5 13.03 -8.05 -12.80
CA THR A 5 13.25 -8.40 -14.23
C THR A 5 14.39 -9.42 -14.40
N THR A 6 14.81 -10.11 -13.34
CA THR A 6 16.03 -10.94 -13.30
C THR A 6 15.73 -12.34 -12.76
N VAL A 7 15.04 -13.16 -13.54
CA VAL A 7 15.22 -14.61 -13.46
C VAL A 7 15.30 -15.11 -14.91
N PHE A 8 16.50 -15.05 -15.49
CA PHE A 8 17.25 -16.27 -15.80
C PHE A 8 16.48 -17.20 -16.74
N PHE A 9 16.33 -16.84 -18.01
CA PHE A 9 16.03 -17.82 -19.07
C PHE A 9 16.71 -17.43 -20.39
N ASP A 10 18.01 -17.13 -20.32
CA ASP A 10 18.92 -17.41 -21.43
C ASP A 10 19.24 -18.91 -21.41
N PHE A 11 18.31 -19.75 -21.85
CA PHE A 11 18.63 -21.10 -22.29
C PHE A 11 17.70 -21.45 -23.44
N GLY A 12 18.14 -21.08 -24.64
CA GLY A 12 17.76 -21.80 -25.84
C GLY A 12 18.26 -23.24 -25.70
N PHE A 13 17.35 -24.17 -25.44
CA PHE A 13 17.55 -25.55 -25.86
C PHE A 13 16.22 -26.05 -26.43
N SER A 14 16.24 -26.15 -27.74
CA SER A 14 15.27 -26.79 -28.60
C SER A 14 14.77 -28.12 -28.00
N LEU A 15 13.53 -28.51 -28.31
CA LEU A 15 12.96 -29.89 -28.17
C LEU A 15 11.99 -30.22 -27.00
N LEU A 16 11.09 -29.35 -26.53
CA LEU A 16 10.01 -29.78 -25.61
C LEU A 16 8.71 -28.93 -25.69
N ASN A 17 8.14 -28.82 -26.89
CA ASN A 17 7.04 -27.90 -27.24
C ASN A 17 5.63 -28.26 -26.71
N LEU A 18 5.45 -29.21 -25.77
CA LEU A 18 4.13 -29.54 -25.22
C LEU A 18 3.91 -29.15 -23.75
N PHE A 19 4.98 -29.02 -22.96
CA PHE A 19 4.93 -28.55 -21.58
C PHE A 19 4.79 -27.03 -21.38
N PRO A 20 5.31 -26.14 -22.26
CA PRO A 20 5.31 -24.71 -21.97
C PRO A 20 3.91 -24.11 -22.01
N LEU A 21 2.95 -24.64 -22.78
CA LEU A 21 1.58 -24.09 -22.85
C LEU A 21 0.83 -24.23 -21.52
N LEU A 22 0.97 -25.39 -20.88
CA LEU A 22 0.31 -25.73 -19.60
C LEU A 22 0.95 -24.97 -18.43
N ILE A 23 2.28 -24.82 -18.47
CA ILE A 23 3.06 -24.04 -17.51
C ILE A 23 2.77 -22.54 -17.68
N PHE A 24 2.59 -22.05 -18.91
CA PHE A 24 2.24 -20.66 -19.20
C PHE A 24 0.84 -20.31 -18.68
N THR A 25 -0.14 -21.20 -18.86
CA THR A 25 -1.49 -21.02 -18.27
C THR A 25 -1.49 -21.04 -16.75
N LEU A 26 -0.61 -21.83 -16.13
CA LEU A 26 -0.47 -21.91 -14.67
C LEU A 26 0.25 -20.67 -14.09
N LEU A 27 1.21 -20.12 -14.82
CA LEU A 27 1.93 -18.90 -14.42
C LEU A 27 1.08 -17.64 -14.57
N LEU A 28 0.20 -17.58 -15.57
CA LEU A 28 -0.74 -16.47 -15.76
C LEU A 28 -1.81 -16.41 -14.65
N THR A 29 -2.25 -17.57 -14.13
CA THR A 29 -3.26 -17.62 -13.06
C THR A 29 -2.67 -17.40 -11.65
N VAL A 30 -1.34 -17.53 -11.49
CA VAL A 30 -0.62 -17.30 -10.22
C VAL A 30 0.03 -15.90 -10.16
N GLY A 31 -0.17 -15.06 -11.19
CA GLY A 31 0.22 -13.65 -11.20
C GLY A 31 -0.39 -12.88 -10.01
N CYS A 32 0.48 -12.24 -9.23
CA CYS A 32 0.31 -11.86 -7.82
C CYS A 32 -0.97 -11.06 -7.44
N ILE A 33 -1.54 -11.37 -6.27
CA ILE A 33 -2.49 -10.51 -5.56
C ILE A 33 -1.70 -9.54 -4.67
N SER A 34 -1.38 -8.34 -5.17
CA SER A 34 -0.94 -7.24 -4.31
C SER A 34 -2.15 -6.50 -3.76
N LYS A 35 -2.71 -7.01 -2.67
CA LYS A 35 -3.73 -6.30 -1.88
C LYS A 35 -3.02 -5.69 -0.68
N ASP A 36 -2.60 -4.44 -0.81
CA ASP A 36 -2.11 -3.68 0.33
C ASP A 36 -3.34 -3.32 1.17
N ASN A 37 -3.67 -4.20 2.12
CA ASN A 37 -4.75 -4.01 3.10
C ASN A 37 -4.23 -3.26 4.35
N GLY A 38 -3.06 -2.63 4.21
CA GLY A 38 -2.34 -2.00 5.30
C GLY A 38 -2.71 -0.53 5.45
N CYS A 39 -2.45 0.00 6.64
CA CYS A 39 -2.50 1.44 6.85
C CYS A 39 -1.42 2.13 6.02
N VAL A 40 -1.83 2.85 4.97
CA VAL A 40 -0.91 3.58 4.09
C VAL A 40 -0.43 4.84 4.81
N THR A 41 0.88 4.98 4.95
CA THR A 41 1.52 6.21 5.46
C THR A 41 2.56 6.68 4.44
N LEU A 42 2.57 7.97 4.13
CA LEU A 42 3.66 8.57 3.37
C LEU A 42 4.89 8.67 4.28
N LYS A 43 6.07 8.41 3.70
CA LYS A 43 7.36 8.63 4.38
C LYS A 43 7.61 10.11 4.72
N SER A 44 6.93 11.02 4.03
CA SER A 44 7.01 12.46 4.23
C SER A 44 5.65 13.11 4.01
N ARG A 45 5.35 14.16 4.77
CA ARG A 45 4.16 14.99 4.58
C ARG A 45 4.18 15.62 3.18
N LYS A 46 3.10 15.47 2.43
CA LYS A 46 2.88 16.17 1.18
C LYS A 46 2.63 17.66 1.45
N GLU A 47 3.24 18.53 0.65
CA GLU A 47 2.98 19.96 0.70
C GLU A 47 1.63 20.26 0.04
N ILE A 48 0.58 20.36 0.86
CA ILE A 48 -0.76 20.74 0.47
C ILE A 48 -1.29 21.83 1.40
N ALA A 49 -2.12 22.71 0.86
CA ALA A 49 -2.82 23.72 1.64
C ALA A 49 -4.01 23.06 2.37
N CYS A 50 -3.94 23.01 3.69
CA CYS A 50 -5.05 22.60 4.55
C CYS A 50 -5.54 23.78 5.37
N THR A 51 -6.85 23.81 5.65
CA THR A 51 -7.40 24.73 6.65
C THR A 51 -6.84 24.39 8.03
N LYS A 52 -6.75 25.39 8.91
CA LYS A 52 -6.32 25.23 10.30
C LYS A 52 -7.49 24.88 11.25
N GLU A 53 -8.59 24.40 10.69
CA GLU A 53 -9.74 23.94 11.46
C GLU A 53 -9.36 22.69 12.25
N TYR A 54 -9.75 22.65 13.53
CA TYR A 54 -9.51 21.52 14.39
C TYR A 54 -10.73 20.61 14.45
N VAL A 55 -10.70 19.54 13.65
CA VAL A 55 -11.71 18.48 13.60
C VAL A 55 -10.95 17.15 13.58
N PRO A 56 -10.49 16.67 14.75
CA PRO A 56 -9.49 15.63 14.82
C PRO A 56 -9.97 14.30 14.22
N VAL A 57 -9.03 13.57 13.64
CA VAL A 57 -9.26 12.22 13.12
C VAL A 57 -8.14 11.28 13.58
N CYS A 58 -8.51 10.04 13.89
CA CYS A 58 -7.58 8.98 14.27
C CYS A 58 -7.26 8.14 13.03
N GLY A 59 -6.03 8.23 12.53
CA GLY A 59 -5.59 7.42 11.40
C GLY A 59 -5.45 5.94 11.76
N CYS A 60 -5.47 5.09 10.75
CA CYS A 60 -5.19 3.65 10.88
C CYS A 60 -3.82 3.32 11.51
N ASN A 61 -2.91 4.30 11.59
CA ASN A 61 -1.60 4.20 12.24
C ASN A 61 -1.63 4.60 13.72
N ASN A 62 -2.84 4.78 14.28
CA ASN A 62 -3.07 5.21 15.65
C ASN A 62 -2.45 6.58 15.99
N ILE A 63 -2.33 7.44 14.98
CA ILE A 63 -1.91 8.84 15.12
C ILE A 63 -3.13 9.74 14.93
N THR A 64 -3.30 10.70 15.84
CA THR A 64 -4.30 11.75 15.72
C THR A 64 -3.81 12.86 14.80
N TYR A 65 -4.59 13.20 13.77
CA TYR A 65 -4.35 14.33 12.88
C TYR A 65 -5.35 15.45 13.18
N SER A 66 -4.91 16.71 13.06
CA SER A 66 -5.73 17.89 13.37
C SER A 66 -7.03 17.98 12.56
N ASN A 67 -7.01 17.46 11.33
CA ASN A 67 -8.18 17.29 10.48
C ASN A 67 -7.94 16.27 9.37
N LYS A 68 -9.01 15.95 8.63
CA LYS A 68 -8.97 15.04 7.47
C LYS A 68 -7.96 15.44 6.39
N CYS A 69 -7.74 16.74 6.18
CA CYS A 69 -6.80 17.23 5.17
C CYS A 69 -5.37 16.94 5.61
N GLU A 70 -5.06 17.19 6.89
CA GLU A 70 -3.78 16.85 7.50
C GLU A 70 -3.49 15.35 7.39
N ALA A 71 -4.47 14.49 7.72
CA ALA A 71 -4.33 13.04 7.58
C ALA A 71 -4.01 12.64 6.12
N GLY A 72 -4.71 13.23 5.15
CA GLY A 72 -4.45 13.03 3.72
C GLY A 72 -3.08 13.55 3.26
N ALA A 73 -2.54 14.59 3.90
CA ALA A 73 -1.18 15.07 3.65
C ALA A 73 -0.12 14.02 4.02
N TRP A 74 -0.45 13.11 4.94
CA TRP A 74 0.38 11.96 5.31
C TRP A 74 -0.04 10.67 4.59
N GLY A 75 -0.94 10.75 3.59
CA GLY A 75 -1.44 9.61 2.83
C GLY A 75 -2.36 8.67 3.59
N ILE A 76 -2.86 9.09 4.76
CA ILE A 76 -3.87 8.34 5.49
C ILE A 76 -5.22 8.53 4.78
N ASN A 77 -5.74 7.44 4.23
CA ASN A 77 -7.05 7.36 3.60
C ASN A 77 -8.11 6.67 4.49
N GLU A 78 -7.68 5.96 5.54
CA GLU A 78 -8.56 5.28 6.49
C GLU A 78 -8.38 5.88 7.89
N PHE A 79 -9.45 6.47 8.43
CA PHE A 79 -9.44 7.12 9.73
C PHE A 79 -10.83 7.12 10.39
N ASN A 80 -10.85 7.19 11.71
CA ASN A 80 -12.06 7.39 12.51
C ASN A 80 -12.18 8.85 12.95
N ILE A 81 -13.42 9.32 13.13
CA ILE A 81 -13.68 10.67 13.64
C ILE A 81 -13.28 10.73 15.12
N GLY A 82 -12.60 11.80 15.51
CA GLY A 82 -12.12 12.00 16.87
C GLY A 82 -10.63 11.71 17.02
N VAL A 83 -10.13 11.90 18.24
CA VAL A 83 -8.75 11.54 18.59
C VAL A 83 -8.60 10.03 18.71
N CYS A 84 -7.39 9.51 18.55
CA CYS A 84 -7.14 8.11 18.90
C CYS A 84 -7.31 7.91 20.40
N ASN A 85 -7.94 6.81 20.81
CA ASN A 85 -8.10 6.45 22.21
C ASN A 85 -6.72 6.21 22.84
N THR A 86 -6.16 7.23 23.48
CA THR A 86 -5.05 7.05 24.41
C THR A 86 -5.65 6.52 25.70
N ASN A 87 -5.75 5.20 25.87
CA ASN A 87 -6.09 4.59 27.16
C ASN A 87 -4.96 4.87 28.17
N TYR A 88 -4.80 6.12 28.58
CA TYR A 88 -3.97 6.58 29.68
C TYR A 88 -4.56 7.89 30.24
N MET A 89 -5.45 7.68 31.23
CA MET A 89 -5.84 8.56 32.34
C MET A 89 -6.54 9.90 32.01
N ASP A 90 -7.87 9.87 32.05
CA ASP A 90 -8.64 10.91 32.75
C ASP A 90 -8.70 10.57 34.25
#